data_AF-A0A8K0UA31-F1
#
_entry.id   AF-A0A8K0UA31-F1
#
_cell.length_a   1.000
_cell.length_b   1.000
_cell.length_c   1.000
_cell.angle_alpha   90.00
_cell.angle_beta   90.00
_cell.angle_gamma   90.00
#
_symmetry.space_group_name_H-M   'P 1'
#
loop_
_entity.id
_entity.type
_entity.pdbx_description
1 polymer ?
#
loop_
_entity_poly.entity_id
_entity_poly.type
_entity_poly.pdbx_seq_one_letter_code
_entity_poly.pdbx_strand_id
1 'polypeptide(L)'
;MSIRSAPEEQSEVPEEHERLLPNDPEHQPMGSEATALKPEGRKGDNTAKAAALVFVVSAWSIVLSNNPTSLGWFAFHPILQSSAIACFTYGILTLQPTSQPQTKAAGLQRHQIAMIGLGFPLILLGTLAMIYNKALHAAPHFTSWHGTLGIIAVVWLFGQVLLGAGSVWFGGAAFGGGAKAKALWKYHRLSGYILFPLLFITAHLAGAWSIWVVGHSVLLVRLVGFTIAPIVVLAGVYTRIRPSKMKFL
;
A
#
# COMPACT_ATOMS: atom_id res chain seq x y z
N MET A 1 15.84 28.57 -73.93
CA MET A 1 15.86 27.28 -74.64
C MET A 1 14.43 27.00 -75.09
N SER A 2 14.20 27.02 -76.40
CA SER A 2 12.89 27.23 -77.03
C SER A 2 12.23 25.91 -77.45
N ILE A 3 10.93 25.81 -77.10
CA ILE A 3 9.79 25.12 -77.72
C ILE A 3 10.08 24.28 -78.98
N ARG A 4 9.58 23.03 -79.01
CA ARG A 4 8.77 22.46 -80.10
C ARG A 4 8.10 21.13 -79.73
N SER A 5 6.79 21.11 -79.94
CA SER A 5 5.85 19.99 -79.92
C SER A 5 5.86 19.19 -81.23
N ALA A 6 5.58 17.89 -81.17
CA ALA A 6 4.95 17.12 -82.26
C ALA A 6 4.26 15.84 -81.71
N PRO A 7 3.11 15.42 -82.27
CA PRO A 7 2.30 14.25 -81.87
C PRO A 7 2.45 13.05 -82.85
N GLU A 8 1.91 11.88 -82.47
CA GLU A 8 1.51 10.67 -83.26
C GLU A 8 1.75 9.40 -82.41
N GLU A 9 1.08 8.25 -82.50
CA GLU A 9 -0.20 7.79 -83.04
C GLU A 9 -0.39 6.33 -82.51
N GLN A 10 -1.66 5.96 -82.28
CA GLN A 10 -2.32 4.65 -82.06
C GLN A 10 -1.55 3.31 -81.97
N SER A 11 -2.00 2.44 -81.04
CA SER A 11 -2.46 1.07 -81.37
C SER A 11 -3.29 0.43 -80.22
N GLU A 12 -4.51 -0.04 -80.53
CA GLU A 12 -5.27 -1.06 -79.77
C GLU A 12 -4.44 -2.38 -79.67
N VAL A 13 -4.60 -3.31 -78.72
CA VAL A 13 -5.70 -4.29 -78.44
C VAL A 13 -5.38 -5.06 -77.09
N PRO A 14 -6.14 -6.09 -76.63
CA PRO A 14 -7.20 -6.14 -75.60
C PRO A 14 -6.79 -6.86 -74.28
N GLU A 15 -7.80 -7.29 -73.48
CA GLU A 15 -7.78 -8.17 -72.28
C GLU A 15 -7.73 -7.41 -70.94
N GLU A 16 -8.44 -7.75 -69.87
CA GLU A 16 -9.28 -8.89 -69.52
C GLU A 16 -10.25 -8.44 -68.42
N HIS A 17 -11.39 -9.12 -68.30
CA HIS A 17 -12.47 -8.85 -67.35
C HIS A 17 -12.04 -8.95 -65.88
N GLU A 18 -12.02 -7.84 -65.14
CA GLU A 18 -12.05 -7.89 -63.68
C GLU A 18 -13.50 -8.07 -63.19
N ARG A 19 -13.91 -9.34 -63.11
CA ARG A 19 -15.10 -9.76 -62.35
C ARG A 19 -14.82 -9.64 -60.85
N LEU A 20 -15.23 -8.53 -60.25
CA LEU A 20 -15.38 -8.44 -58.79
C LEU A 20 -16.77 -8.94 -58.39
N LEU A 21 -16.83 -10.09 -57.72
CA LEU A 21 -17.89 -10.50 -56.81
C LEU A 21 -17.25 -11.29 -55.66
N PRO A 22 -17.87 -11.41 -54.47
CA PRO A 22 -18.87 -10.53 -53.85
C PRO A 22 -18.55 -10.21 -52.36
N ASN A 23 -19.29 -9.24 -51.82
CA ASN A 23 -19.40 -8.95 -50.39
C ASN A 23 -19.67 -10.22 -49.56
N ASP A 24 -18.76 -10.51 -48.65
CA ASP A 24 -19.02 -11.41 -47.52
C ASP A 24 -18.69 -10.67 -46.21
N PRO A 25 -19.70 -10.18 -45.47
CA PRO A 25 -19.49 -9.66 -44.13
C PRO A 25 -19.80 -10.71 -43.05
N GLU A 26 -19.52 -12.00 -43.27
CA GLU A 26 -19.28 -12.95 -42.18
C GLU A 26 -17.79 -13.07 -41.86
N HIS A 27 -17.21 -11.96 -41.42
CA HIS A 27 -16.02 -11.99 -40.56
C HIS A 27 -16.12 -10.85 -39.54
N GLN A 28 -16.96 -11.05 -38.53
CA GLN A 28 -16.77 -10.33 -37.28
C GLN A 28 -15.47 -10.83 -36.66
N PRO A 29 -14.43 -9.98 -36.47
CA PRO A 29 -13.24 -10.41 -35.77
C PRO A 29 -13.63 -10.69 -34.31
N MET A 30 -13.70 -11.97 -33.96
CA MET A 30 -13.67 -12.46 -32.59
C MET A 30 -12.38 -11.96 -31.92
N GLY A 31 -12.44 -10.79 -31.27
CA GLY A 31 -11.28 -10.29 -30.50
C GLY A 31 -11.12 -8.78 -30.33
N SER A 32 -12.18 -7.97 -30.34
CA SER A 32 -12.05 -6.52 -30.06
C SER A 32 -12.85 -6.01 -28.85
N GLU A 33 -13.34 -6.89 -27.97
CA GLU A 33 -13.54 -6.45 -26.60
C GLU A 33 -12.17 -6.35 -25.93
N ALA A 34 -11.57 -5.16 -26.01
CA ALA A 34 -10.56 -4.74 -25.06
C ALA A 34 -11.10 -5.11 -23.68
N THR A 35 -10.59 -6.20 -23.10
CA THR A 35 -11.17 -6.85 -21.92
C THR A 35 -11.24 -5.82 -20.82
N ALA A 36 -12.42 -5.22 -20.64
CA ALA A 36 -12.58 -4.08 -19.77
C ALA A 36 -12.14 -4.52 -18.38
N LEU A 37 -11.07 -3.91 -17.87
CA LEU A 37 -10.48 -4.29 -16.58
C LEU A 37 -11.58 -4.26 -15.52
N LYS A 38 -11.98 -5.45 -15.05
CA LYS A 38 -13.06 -5.53 -14.07
C LYS A 38 -12.65 -4.75 -12.81
N PRO A 39 -13.46 -3.79 -12.34
CA PRO A 39 -13.13 -3.03 -11.15
C PRO A 39 -12.96 -3.97 -9.96
N GLU A 40 -11.80 -3.94 -9.33
CA GLU A 40 -11.50 -4.72 -8.13
C GLU A 40 -11.90 -3.96 -6.86
N GLY A 41 -12.93 -3.11 -6.93
CA GLY A 41 -13.50 -2.42 -5.77
C GLY A 41 -14.13 -3.43 -4.79
N ARG A 42 -13.92 -3.24 -3.49
CA ARG A 42 -14.22 -4.29 -2.50
C ARG A 42 -14.98 -3.74 -1.31
N LYS A 43 -15.93 -4.53 -0.81
CA LYS A 43 -16.70 -4.19 0.40
C LYS A 43 -15.73 -3.92 1.57
N GLY A 44 -15.93 -2.81 2.26
CA GLY A 44 -15.13 -2.39 3.40
C GLY A 44 -13.84 -1.60 3.08
N ASP A 45 -13.45 -1.39 1.82
CA ASP A 45 -12.23 -0.60 1.50
C ASP A 45 -12.36 0.84 1.98
N ASN A 46 -13.48 1.47 1.63
CA ASN A 46 -13.75 2.85 2.00
C ASN A 46 -13.94 2.98 3.51
N THR A 47 -14.58 1.99 4.14
CA THR A 47 -14.75 1.94 5.59
C THR A 47 -13.41 1.85 6.32
N ALA A 48 -12.52 0.96 5.89
CA ALA A 48 -11.19 0.82 6.49
C ALA A 48 -10.33 2.07 6.26
N LYS A 49 -10.39 2.69 5.07
CA LYS A 49 -9.69 3.96 4.80
C LYS A 49 -10.24 5.12 5.65
N ALA A 50 -11.57 5.22 5.78
CA ALA A 50 -12.20 6.22 6.63
C ALA A 50 -11.83 6.03 8.10
N ALA A 51 -11.82 4.80 8.60
CA ALA A 51 -11.37 4.49 9.96
C ALA A 51 -9.89 4.81 10.17
N ALA A 52 -9.02 4.50 9.20
CA ALA A 52 -7.61 4.90 9.25
C ALA A 52 -7.44 6.43 9.28
N LEU A 53 -8.27 7.17 8.53
CA LEU A 53 -8.29 8.63 8.56
C LEU A 53 -8.73 9.14 9.94
N VAL A 54 -9.78 8.57 10.53
CA VAL A 54 -10.22 8.91 11.90
C VAL A 54 -9.09 8.68 12.92
N PHE A 55 -8.36 7.57 12.81
CA PHE A 55 -7.20 7.28 13.65
C PHE A 55 -6.10 8.35 13.50
N VAL A 56 -5.73 8.73 12.27
CA VAL A 56 -4.74 9.78 12.01
C VAL A 56 -5.20 11.14 12.52
N VAL A 57 -6.40 11.56 12.17
CA VAL A 57 -6.96 12.85 12.59
C VAL A 57 -7.07 12.92 14.11
N SER A 58 -7.41 11.83 14.78
CA SER A 58 -7.43 11.79 16.25
C SER A 58 -6.02 12.01 16.83
N ALA A 59 -5.00 11.32 16.33
CA ALA A 59 -3.62 11.53 16.77
C ALA A 59 -3.13 12.96 16.51
N TRP A 60 -3.41 13.49 15.32
CA TRP A 60 -2.98 14.83 14.94
C TRP A 60 -3.71 15.90 15.74
N SER A 61 -5.03 15.78 15.92
CA SER A 61 -5.81 16.75 16.69
C SER A 61 -5.35 16.84 18.14
N ILE A 62 -5.03 15.72 18.80
CA ILE A 62 -4.48 15.74 20.17
C ILE A 62 -3.14 16.49 20.19
N VAL A 63 -2.24 16.26 19.25
CA VAL A 63 -0.92 16.90 19.26
C VAL A 63 -1.01 18.38 18.91
N LEU A 64 -1.70 18.71 17.82
CA LEU A 64 -1.76 20.07 17.28
C LEU A 64 -2.58 21.01 18.17
N SER A 65 -3.52 20.49 18.97
CA SER A 65 -4.31 21.29 19.91
C SER A 65 -3.61 21.52 21.26
N ASN A 66 -2.44 20.91 21.50
CA ASN A 66 -1.75 20.95 22.79
C ASN A 66 -0.34 21.54 22.66
N ASN A 67 -0.25 22.74 22.08
CA ASN A 67 0.99 23.53 21.92
C ASN A 67 2.17 22.70 21.40
N PRO A 68 2.13 22.25 20.13
CA PRO A 68 3.07 21.28 19.58
C PRO A 68 4.53 21.73 19.60
N THR A 69 4.81 23.03 19.61
CA THR A 69 6.18 23.56 19.71
C THR A 69 6.79 23.28 21.09
N SER A 70 6.01 23.37 22.16
CA SER A 70 6.46 23.07 23.53
C SER A 70 6.76 21.59 23.76
N LEU A 71 6.16 20.71 22.96
CA LEU A 71 6.38 19.26 23.02
C LEU A 71 7.71 18.83 22.39
N GLY A 72 8.39 19.72 21.66
CA GLY A 72 9.67 19.45 21.01
C GLY A 72 9.63 18.20 20.13
N TRP A 73 10.60 17.31 20.31
CA TRP A 73 10.74 16.10 19.49
C TRP A 73 9.63 15.07 19.71
N PHE A 74 8.95 15.12 20.86
CA PHE A 74 7.80 14.25 21.12
C PHE A 74 6.65 14.51 20.13
N ALA A 75 6.41 15.75 19.69
CA ALA A 75 5.30 16.09 18.79
C ALA A 75 5.33 15.28 17.47
N PHE A 76 6.53 15.04 16.94
CA PHE A 76 6.71 14.29 15.69
C PHE A 76 6.32 12.82 15.84
N HIS A 77 6.53 12.22 17.01
CA HIS A 77 6.31 10.79 17.21
C HIS A 77 4.86 10.35 16.88
N PRO A 78 3.81 10.79 17.59
CA PRO A 78 2.43 10.37 17.31
C PRO A 78 1.97 10.75 15.88
N ILE A 79 2.40 11.89 15.35
CA ILE A 79 2.06 12.33 13.98
C ILE A 79 2.66 11.39 12.94
N LEU A 80 3.96 11.10 13.02
CA LEU A 80 4.65 10.26 12.04
C LEU A 80 4.24 8.78 12.18
N GLN A 81 4.06 8.28 13.41
CA GLN A 81 3.62 6.91 13.68
C GLN A 81 2.22 6.64 13.14
N SER A 82 1.27 7.55 13.40
CA SER A 82 -0.10 7.40 12.90
C SER A 82 -0.16 7.48 11.37
N SER A 83 0.61 8.38 10.76
CA SER A 83 0.74 8.51 9.30
C SER A 83 1.34 7.25 8.67
N ALA A 84 2.37 6.67 9.29
CA ALA A 84 2.97 5.42 8.84
C ALA A 84 1.97 4.27 8.84
N ILE A 85 1.21 4.10 9.93
CA ILE A 85 0.18 3.05 10.04
C ILE A 85 -0.93 3.25 8.99
N ALA A 86 -1.30 4.49 8.67
CA ALA A 86 -2.24 4.76 7.58
C ALA A 86 -1.67 4.39 6.21
N CYS A 87 -0.39 4.70 5.93
CA CYS A 87 0.30 4.23 4.73
C CYS A 87 0.33 2.69 4.65
N PHE A 88 0.62 2.01 5.76
CA PHE A 88 0.59 0.54 5.81
C PHE A 88 -0.80 -0.02 5.54
N THR A 89 -1.83 0.60 6.13
CA THR A 89 -3.23 0.27 5.88
C THR A 89 -3.55 0.36 4.39
N TYR A 90 -3.23 1.50 3.76
CA TYR A 90 -3.44 1.71 2.34
C TYR A 90 -2.70 0.68 1.49
N GLY A 91 -1.40 0.47 1.75
CA GLY A 91 -0.57 -0.49 1.03
C GLY A 91 -1.08 -1.92 1.12
N ILE A 92 -1.58 -2.36 2.28
CA ILE A 92 -2.17 -3.70 2.47
C ILE A 92 -3.48 -3.82 1.69
N LEU A 93 -4.38 -2.83 1.81
CA LEU A 93 -5.68 -2.84 1.13
C LEU A 93 -5.55 -2.84 -0.41
N THR A 94 -4.55 -2.15 -0.95
CA THR A 94 -4.32 -2.12 -2.40
C THR A 94 -3.66 -3.37 -2.95
N LEU A 95 -2.93 -4.12 -2.11
CA LEU A 95 -2.23 -5.33 -2.55
C LEU A 95 -3.20 -6.50 -2.75
N GLN A 96 -4.32 -6.53 -2.02
CA GLN A 96 -5.22 -7.68 -2.06
C GLN A 96 -6.68 -7.39 -1.70
N PRO A 97 -7.61 -8.19 -2.25
CA PRO A 97 -7.40 -9.20 -3.28
C PRO A 97 -7.34 -8.68 -4.73
N THR A 98 -6.25 -8.98 -5.44
CA THR A 98 -6.09 -8.75 -6.89
C THR A 98 -6.17 -10.08 -7.65
N SER A 99 -6.86 -10.13 -8.80
CA SER A 99 -7.01 -11.35 -9.60
C SER A 99 -6.31 -11.28 -10.95
N GLN A 100 -6.24 -10.10 -11.57
CA GLN A 100 -5.67 -9.91 -12.91
C GLN A 100 -4.16 -9.59 -12.83
N PRO A 101 -3.33 -9.99 -13.81
CA PRO A 101 -1.90 -9.69 -13.81
C PRO A 101 -1.58 -8.20 -13.69
N GLN A 102 -2.30 -7.36 -14.44
CA GLN A 102 -2.12 -5.91 -14.42
C GLN A 102 -2.48 -5.30 -13.05
N THR A 103 -3.59 -5.73 -12.45
CA THR A 103 -4.00 -5.22 -11.12
C THR A 103 -3.10 -5.74 -10.00
N LYS A 104 -2.53 -6.94 -10.13
CA LYS A 104 -1.50 -7.46 -9.22
C LYS A 104 -0.22 -6.62 -9.26
N ALA A 105 0.27 -6.29 -10.46
CA ALA A 105 1.46 -5.44 -10.62
C ALA A 105 1.21 -4.04 -10.05
N ALA A 106 0.08 -3.41 -10.38
CA ALA A 106 -0.29 -2.11 -9.84
C ALA A 106 -0.53 -2.14 -8.32
N GLY A 107 -1.09 -3.23 -7.78
CA GLY A 107 -1.24 -3.44 -6.33
C GLY A 107 0.10 -3.56 -5.62
N LEU A 108 1.05 -4.31 -6.20
CA LEU A 108 2.41 -4.45 -5.70
C LEU A 108 3.18 -3.13 -5.71
N GLN A 109 3.08 -2.36 -6.81
CA GLN A 109 3.71 -1.04 -6.89
C GLN A 109 3.17 -0.09 -5.82
N ARG A 110 1.85 0.01 -5.67
CA ARG A 110 1.22 0.84 -4.62
C ARG A 110 1.63 0.39 -3.22
N HIS A 111 1.70 -0.93 -2.99
CA HIS A 111 2.18 -1.49 -1.73
C HIS A 111 3.62 -1.07 -1.45
N GLN A 112 4.54 -1.20 -2.41
CA GLN A 112 5.93 -0.80 -2.25
C GLN A 112 6.08 0.71 -1.98
N ILE A 113 5.36 1.56 -2.72
CA ILE A 113 5.39 3.02 -2.50
C ILE A 113 4.88 3.35 -1.09
N ALA A 114 3.75 2.78 -0.70
CA ALA A 114 3.16 3.04 0.61
C ALA A 114 4.01 2.50 1.76
N MET A 115 4.60 1.31 1.61
CA MET A 115 5.40 0.67 2.64
C MET A 115 6.80 1.26 2.73
N ILE A 116 7.56 1.27 1.65
CA ILE A 116 8.99 1.63 1.63
C ILE A 116 9.18 3.10 1.31
N GLY A 117 8.39 3.66 0.39
CA GLY A 117 8.51 5.07 0.01
C GLY A 117 8.04 6.04 1.10
N LEU A 118 7.03 5.67 1.89
CA LEU A 118 6.44 6.54 2.89
C LEU A 118 6.40 5.92 4.29
N GLY A 119 5.69 4.81 4.48
CA GLY A 119 5.36 4.31 5.82
C GLY A 119 6.58 3.92 6.65
N PHE A 120 7.55 3.21 6.07
CA PHE A 120 8.76 2.78 6.75
C PHE A 120 9.70 3.95 7.11
N PRO A 121 9.94 4.94 6.22
CA PRO A 121 10.60 6.18 6.62
C PRO A 121 9.87 6.92 7.75
N LEU A 122 8.54 7.06 7.67
CA LEU A 122 7.75 7.75 8.69
C LEU A 122 7.82 7.07 10.06
N ILE A 123 7.64 5.75 10.13
CA ILE A 123 7.70 5.01 11.40
C ILE A 123 9.12 5.07 12.00
N LEU A 124 10.16 5.02 11.16
CA LEU A 124 11.54 5.11 11.61
C LEU A 124 11.86 6.51 12.15
N LEU A 125 11.54 7.56 11.40
CA LEU A 125 11.74 8.95 11.84
C LEU A 125 10.94 9.27 13.10
N GLY A 126 9.69 8.83 13.19
CA GLY A 126 8.89 8.99 14.41
C GLY A 126 9.48 8.26 15.61
N THR A 127 10.05 7.06 15.41
CA THR A 127 10.72 6.30 16.46
C THR A 127 12.00 7.00 16.92
N LEU A 128 12.84 7.43 15.97
CA LEU A 128 14.08 8.15 16.24
C LEU A 128 13.83 9.47 16.96
N ALA A 129 12.81 10.23 16.56
CA ALA A 129 12.40 11.46 17.25
C ALA A 129 12.09 11.20 18.73
N MET A 130 11.38 10.12 19.06
CA MET A 130 11.08 9.77 20.45
C MET A 130 12.32 9.27 21.20
N ILE A 131 13.18 8.46 20.57
CA ILE A 131 14.45 8.02 21.18
C ILE A 131 15.32 9.23 21.52
N TYR A 132 15.45 10.17 20.59
CA TYR A 132 16.21 11.40 20.76
C TYR A 132 15.60 12.30 21.83
N ASN A 133 14.28 12.48 21.80
CA ASN A 133 13.55 13.22 22.84
C ASN A 133 13.84 12.67 24.23
N LYS A 134 13.78 11.34 24.41
CA LYS A 134 14.08 10.72 25.70
C LYS A 134 15.54 10.90 26.11
N ALA A 135 16.47 10.77 25.17
CA ALA A 135 17.89 11.00 25.44
C ALA A 135 18.16 12.43 25.91
N LEU A 136 17.57 13.43 25.25
CA LEU A 136 17.69 14.85 25.63
C LEU A 136 17.21 15.15 27.05
N HIS A 137 16.23 14.38 27.55
CA HIS A 137 15.66 14.56 28.88
C HIS A 137 16.16 13.51 29.89
N ALA A 138 17.21 12.74 29.55
CA ALA A 138 17.73 11.64 30.36
C ALA A 138 16.64 10.65 30.83
N ALA A 139 15.58 10.47 30.04
CA ALA A 139 14.45 9.64 30.38
C ALA A 139 14.69 8.17 29.95
N PRO A 140 14.26 7.18 30.75
CA PRO A 140 14.50 5.78 30.44
C PRO A 140 13.72 5.31 29.20
N HIS A 141 14.34 4.46 28.39
CA HIS A 141 13.76 3.91 27.16
C HIS A 141 13.05 2.58 27.41
N PHE A 142 12.00 2.32 26.61
CA PHE A 142 11.32 1.02 26.54
C PHE A 142 10.80 0.45 27.88
N THR A 143 10.44 1.31 28.83
CA THR A 143 9.95 0.91 30.16
C THR A 143 8.45 0.65 30.25
N SER A 144 7.68 1.02 29.21
CA SER A 144 6.24 0.78 29.15
C SER A 144 5.91 -0.25 28.08
N TRP A 145 4.76 -0.93 28.23
CA TRP A 145 4.26 -1.87 27.20
C TRP A 145 4.20 -1.25 25.81
N HIS A 146 3.77 0.01 25.69
CA HIS A 146 3.83 0.76 24.45
C HIS A 146 5.26 0.86 23.88
N GLY A 147 6.23 1.26 24.72
CA GLY A 147 7.62 1.40 24.29
C GLY A 147 8.26 0.07 23.90
N THR A 148 8.06 -0.98 24.69
CA THR A 148 8.61 -2.32 24.45
C THR A 148 8.01 -2.97 23.20
N LEU A 149 6.68 -3.00 23.07
CA LEU A 149 6.03 -3.56 21.89
C LEU A 149 6.32 -2.73 20.63
N GLY A 150 6.44 -1.41 20.78
CA GLY A 150 6.80 -0.51 19.68
C GLY A 150 8.18 -0.80 19.10
N ILE A 151 9.21 -0.95 19.92
CA ILE A 151 10.55 -1.27 19.38
C ILE A 151 10.61 -2.68 18.79
N ILE A 152 9.93 -3.66 19.40
CA ILE A 152 9.78 -5.01 18.83
C ILE A 152 9.14 -4.92 17.45
N ALA A 153 8.05 -4.15 17.31
CA ALA A 153 7.34 -3.99 16.04
C ALA A 153 8.21 -3.30 14.98
N VAL A 154 9.02 -2.28 15.34
CA VAL A 154 9.93 -1.59 14.41
C VAL A 154 11.03 -2.53 13.91
N VAL A 155 11.66 -3.30 14.80
CA VAL A 155 12.68 -4.28 14.43
C VAL A 155 12.08 -5.37 13.53
N TRP A 156 10.89 -5.88 13.89
CA TRP A 156 10.19 -6.86 13.07
C TRP A 156 9.82 -6.28 11.69
N LEU A 157 9.36 -5.03 11.63
CA LEU A 157 9.05 -4.36 10.38
C LEU A 157 10.28 -4.22 9.47
N PHE A 158 11.47 -3.96 10.03
CA PHE A 158 12.72 -3.97 9.28
C PHE A 158 12.93 -5.31 8.57
N GLY A 159 12.76 -6.42 9.32
CA GLY A 159 12.81 -7.77 8.75
C GLY A 159 11.72 -8.02 7.69
N GLN A 160 10.52 -7.47 7.87
CA GLN A 160 9.46 -7.55 6.86
C GLN A 160 9.82 -6.83 5.56
N VAL A 161 10.40 -5.64 5.65
CA VAL A 161 10.86 -4.88 4.48
C VAL A 161 11.95 -5.65 3.75
N LEU A 162 12.96 -6.17 4.46
CA LEU A 162 14.03 -6.97 3.85
C LEU A 162 13.50 -8.22 3.15
N LEU A 163 12.64 -9.00 3.83
CA LEU A 163 12.06 -10.21 3.26
C LEU A 163 11.19 -9.90 2.03
N GLY A 164 10.35 -8.86 2.12
CA GLY A 164 9.48 -8.43 1.01
C GLY A 164 10.30 -7.99 -0.19
N ALA A 165 11.22 -7.03 0.00
CA ALA A 165 12.09 -6.48 -1.03
C ALA A 165 12.96 -7.58 -1.67
N GLY A 166 13.66 -8.38 -0.87
CA GLY A 166 14.53 -9.45 -1.38
C GLY A 166 13.77 -10.54 -2.15
N SER A 167 12.48 -10.75 -1.85
CA SER A 167 11.65 -11.75 -2.54
C SER A 167 11.05 -11.28 -3.87
N VAL A 168 11.17 -9.98 -4.20
CA VAL A 168 10.52 -9.37 -5.37
C VAL A 168 11.52 -8.65 -6.27
N TRP A 169 12.46 -7.90 -5.71
CA TRP A 169 13.42 -7.11 -6.49
C TRP A 169 14.42 -8.00 -7.21
N PHE A 170 14.84 -7.55 -8.39
CA PHE A 170 15.77 -8.30 -9.25
C PHE A 170 15.36 -9.77 -9.47
N GLY A 171 14.05 -10.01 -9.62
CA GLY A 171 13.51 -11.36 -9.81
C GLY A 171 13.62 -12.28 -8.59
N GLY A 172 13.89 -11.73 -7.40
CA GLY A 172 14.06 -12.48 -6.16
C GLY A 172 15.44 -13.13 -6.00
N ALA A 173 16.47 -12.59 -6.66
CA ALA A 173 17.83 -13.15 -6.68
C ALA A 173 18.41 -13.41 -5.28
N ALA A 174 18.09 -12.54 -4.30
CA ALA A 174 18.52 -12.70 -2.91
C ALA A 174 18.06 -14.03 -2.26
N PHE A 175 17.01 -14.66 -2.80
CA PHE A 175 16.45 -15.92 -2.32
C PHE A 175 16.41 -17.02 -3.41
N GLY A 176 17.31 -16.93 -4.39
CA GLY A 176 17.47 -17.94 -5.45
C GLY A 176 16.47 -17.83 -6.62
N GLY A 177 15.68 -16.74 -6.67
CA GLY A 177 14.84 -16.38 -7.81
C GLY A 177 13.59 -17.24 -8.04
N GLY A 178 12.73 -16.78 -8.95
CA GLY A 178 11.59 -17.54 -9.48
C GLY A 178 10.69 -18.16 -8.41
N ALA A 179 10.52 -19.48 -8.45
CA ALA A 179 9.66 -20.21 -7.52
C ALA A 179 10.18 -20.22 -6.08
N LYS A 180 11.50 -20.23 -5.87
CA LYS A 180 12.11 -20.25 -4.52
C LYS A 180 11.82 -18.96 -3.77
N ALA A 181 12.07 -17.82 -4.42
CA ALA A 181 11.74 -16.51 -3.85
C ALA A 181 10.23 -16.36 -3.58
N LYS A 182 9.40 -16.81 -4.52
CA LYS A 182 7.94 -16.76 -4.39
C LYS A 182 7.40 -17.62 -3.25
N ALA A 183 8.08 -18.72 -2.90
CA ALA A 183 7.71 -19.56 -1.76
C ALA A 183 7.80 -18.81 -0.43
N LEU A 184 8.57 -17.72 -0.35
CA LEU A 184 8.68 -16.89 0.85
C LEU A 184 7.49 -15.94 1.06
N TRP A 185 6.70 -15.66 0.02
CA TRP A 185 5.61 -14.71 0.08
C TRP A 185 4.52 -15.10 1.09
N LYS A 186 4.33 -16.40 1.36
CA LYS A 186 3.40 -16.87 2.39
C LYS A 186 3.84 -16.47 3.79
N TYR A 187 5.15 -16.51 4.07
CA TYR A 187 5.71 -16.13 5.36
C TYR A 187 5.70 -14.62 5.54
N HIS A 188 6.11 -13.85 4.52
CA HIS A 188 5.99 -12.39 4.53
C HIS A 188 4.53 -11.96 4.79
N ARG A 189 3.57 -12.61 4.12
CA ARG A 189 2.15 -12.33 4.32
C ARG A 189 1.65 -12.66 5.72
N LEU A 190 1.89 -13.89 6.21
CA LEU A 190 1.45 -14.30 7.55
C LEU A 190 2.05 -13.38 8.61
N SER A 191 3.36 -13.17 8.52
CA SER A 191 4.10 -12.31 9.43
C SER A 191 3.55 -10.87 9.42
N GLY A 192 3.29 -10.30 8.24
CA GLY A 192 2.64 -9.00 8.10
C GLY A 192 1.24 -8.94 8.74
N TYR A 193 0.45 -10.02 8.64
CA TYR A 193 -0.83 -10.09 9.34
C TYR A 193 -0.71 -10.17 10.85
N ILE A 194 0.38 -10.69 11.40
CA ILE A 194 0.59 -10.69 12.86
C ILE A 194 1.14 -9.34 13.33
N LEU A 195 2.06 -8.76 12.56
CA LEU A 195 2.69 -7.48 12.86
C LEU A 195 1.71 -6.31 12.80
N PHE A 196 0.75 -6.32 11.87
CA PHE A 196 -0.17 -5.20 11.67
C PHE A 196 -1.10 -4.93 12.87
N PRO A 197 -1.74 -5.93 13.51
CA PRO A 197 -2.40 -5.76 14.81
C PRO A 197 -1.45 -5.32 15.92
N LEU A 198 -0.22 -5.82 15.96
CA LEU A 198 0.75 -5.41 16.98
C LEU A 198 1.03 -3.91 16.91
N LEU A 199 1.12 -3.33 15.71
CA LEU A 199 1.23 -1.88 15.51
C LEU A 199 0.01 -1.14 16.06
N PHE A 200 -1.21 -1.64 15.80
CA PHE A 200 -2.43 -1.04 16.34
C PHE A 200 -2.59 -1.19 17.84
N ILE A 201 -2.20 -2.33 18.42
CA ILE A 201 -2.16 -2.55 19.87
C ILE A 201 -1.16 -1.57 20.51
N THR A 202 0.02 -1.41 19.90
CA THR A 202 1.02 -0.43 20.35
C THR A 202 0.47 0.99 20.32
N ALA A 203 -0.22 1.38 19.24
CA ALA A 203 -0.86 2.67 19.11
C ALA A 203 -2.02 2.85 20.10
N HIS A 204 -2.79 1.80 20.39
CA HIS A 204 -3.84 1.79 21.39
C HIS A 204 -3.30 2.06 22.80
N LEU A 205 -2.23 1.35 23.19
CA LEU A 205 -1.58 1.56 24.50
C LEU A 205 -1.08 3.00 24.68
N ALA A 206 -0.58 3.63 23.61
CA ALA A 206 -0.19 5.04 23.65
C ALA A 206 -1.40 5.98 23.67
N GLY A 207 -2.25 5.91 22.64
CA GLY A 207 -3.29 6.91 22.37
C GLY A 207 -4.54 6.77 23.21
N ALA A 208 -4.81 5.62 23.82
CA ALA A 208 -5.92 5.48 24.76
C ALA A 208 -5.48 5.65 26.23
N TRP A 209 -4.24 5.26 26.56
CA TRP A 209 -3.84 5.01 27.95
C TRP A 209 -2.56 5.69 28.43
N SER A 210 -1.75 6.30 27.56
CA SER A 210 -0.56 7.00 28.05
C SER A 210 -0.95 8.18 28.93
N ILE A 211 -0.18 8.41 30.01
CA ILE A 211 -0.43 9.49 30.97
C ILE A 211 -0.59 10.84 30.26
N TRP A 212 0.31 11.14 29.32
CA TRP A 212 0.25 12.38 28.56
C TRP A 212 -1.05 12.51 27.76
N VAL A 213 -1.43 11.47 26.98
CA VAL A 213 -2.65 11.55 26.16
C VAL A 213 -3.92 11.62 27.03
N VAL A 214 -3.97 10.88 28.15
CA VAL A 214 -5.09 10.93 29.10
C VAL A 214 -5.29 12.35 29.65
N GLY A 215 -4.20 13.05 29.97
CA GLY A 215 -4.24 14.42 30.50
C GLY A 215 -4.57 15.50 29.47
N HIS A 216 -4.43 15.21 28.17
CA HIS A 216 -4.53 16.21 27.09
C HIS A 216 -5.63 15.89 26.06
N SER A 217 -6.52 14.93 26.36
CA SER A 217 -7.61 14.57 25.46
C SER A 217 -8.82 13.98 26.19
N VAL A 218 -10.00 14.23 25.61
CA VAL A 218 -11.25 13.67 26.13
C VAL A 218 -11.37 12.18 25.81
N LEU A 219 -12.08 11.44 26.66
CA LEU A 219 -12.27 10.00 26.51
C LEU A 219 -12.84 9.61 25.14
N LEU A 220 -13.80 10.38 24.62
CA LEU A 220 -14.43 10.09 23.32
C LEU A 220 -13.42 10.03 22.16
N VAL A 221 -12.51 11.01 22.07
CA VAL A 221 -11.48 11.04 21.03
C VAL A 221 -10.55 9.82 21.16
N ARG A 222 -10.19 9.46 22.40
CA ARG A 222 -9.35 8.29 22.67
C ARG A 222 -10.02 6.98 22.27
N LEU A 223 -11.27 6.79 22.66
CA LEU A 223 -12.05 5.59 22.34
C LEU A 223 -12.28 5.46 20.83
N VAL A 224 -12.75 6.52 20.18
CA VAL A 224 -13.05 6.51 18.74
C VAL A 224 -11.75 6.34 17.94
N GLY A 225 -10.74 7.16 18.23
CA GLY A 225 -9.51 7.24 17.47
C GLY A 225 -8.58 6.04 17.67
N PHE A 226 -8.40 5.55 18.90
CA PHE A 226 -7.38 4.56 19.23
C PHE A 226 -7.94 3.20 19.67
N THR A 227 -9.26 3.01 19.67
CA THR A 227 -9.89 1.72 19.95
C THR A 227 -10.79 1.30 18.81
N ILE A 228 -11.85 2.06 18.54
CA ILE A 228 -12.87 1.70 17.55
C ILE A 228 -12.28 1.75 16.13
N ALA A 229 -11.61 2.84 15.76
CA ALA A 229 -11.02 2.97 14.43
C ALA A 229 -10.01 1.85 14.10
N PRO A 230 -9.01 1.52 14.96
CA PRO A 230 -8.14 0.36 14.78
C PRO A 230 -8.89 -0.97 14.58
N ILE A 231 -9.94 -1.26 15.37
CA ILE A 231 -10.74 -2.48 15.23
C ILE A 231 -11.42 -2.53 13.86
N VAL A 232 -12.00 -1.41 13.41
CA VAL A 232 -12.65 -1.31 12.10
C VAL A 232 -11.64 -1.51 10.96
N VAL A 233 -10.44 -0.92 11.06
CA VAL A 233 -9.37 -1.13 10.08
C VAL A 233 -8.98 -2.61 10.02
N LEU A 234 -8.72 -3.21 11.18
CA LEU A 234 -8.33 -4.63 11.27
C LEU A 234 -9.41 -5.54 10.70
N ALA A 235 -10.68 -5.33 11.04
CA ALA A 235 -11.80 -6.08 10.46
C ALA A 235 -11.86 -5.93 8.93
N GLY A 236 -11.69 -4.71 8.42
CA GLY A 236 -11.66 -4.43 6.98
C GLY A 236 -10.51 -5.13 6.24
N VAL A 237 -9.34 -5.28 6.88
CA VAL A 237 -8.22 -6.06 6.33
C VAL A 237 -8.45 -7.56 6.46
N TYR A 238 -8.97 -8.03 7.61
CA TYR A 238 -9.01 -9.44 7.96
C TYR A 238 -10.08 -10.21 7.20
N THR A 239 -11.19 -9.55 6.89
CA THR A 239 -12.23 -10.08 5.99
C THR A 239 -11.72 -10.41 4.58
N ARG A 240 -10.50 -9.98 4.23
CA ARG A 240 -9.86 -10.19 2.91
C ARG A 240 -8.74 -11.21 2.94
N ILE A 241 -8.38 -11.72 4.11
CA ILE A 241 -7.35 -12.74 4.22
C ILE A 241 -7.80 -13.95 3.39
N ARG A 242 -6.87 -14.46 2.57
CA ARG A 242 -7.08 -15.65 1.75
C ARG A 242 -6.19 -16.78 2.30
N PRO A 243 -6.71 -17.64 3.19
CA PRO A 243 -5.95 -18.76 3.75
C PRO A 243 -5.36 -19.67 2.66
N SER A 244 -6.06 -19.82 1.53
CA SER A 244 -5.60 -20.56 0.35
C SER A 244 -4.31 -20.03 -0.30
N LYS A 245 -3.86 -18.83 0.07
CA LYS A 245 -2.56 -18.26 -0.34
C LYS A 245 -1.44 -18.47 0.66
N MET A 246 -1.75 -19.05 1.83
CA MET A 246 -0.83 -19.28 2.92
C MET A 246 -0.54 -20.77 3.16
N LYS A 247 -1.42 -21.70 2.71
CA LYS A 247 -1.23 -23.17 2.63
C LYS A 247 -0.07 -23.70 3.48
N PHE A 248 -0.22 -23.59 4.81
CA PHE A 248 0.72 -24.16 5.77
C PHE A 248 0.42 -25.63 6.06
N LEU A 249 -0.74 -26.11 5.56
CA LEU A 249 -1.24 -27.47 5.54
C LEU A 249 -1.74 -27.75 4.12
#